data_AF-A0A240UR25-F1
#
_entry.id   AF-A0A240UR25-F1
#
_cell.length_a   1.000
_cell.length_b   1.000
_cell.length_c   1.000
_cell.angle_alpha   90.00
_cell.angle_beta   90.00
_cell.angle_gamma   90.00
#
_symmetry.space_group_name_H-M   'P 1'
#
loop_
_entity.id
_entity.type
_entity.pdbx_description
1 polymer ?
#
loop_
_entity_poly.entity_id
_entity_poly.type
_entity_poly.pdbx_seq_one_letter_code
_entity_poly.pdbx_strand_id
1 'polypeptide(L)'
;MKTHFQKLFYIVLFFFKSPKGLYFWGCFFLASSKVLQTIAFFLPIKVLIMLGSEKMPKYLSPFSEYMNYNDVLVFLIAIVPVVYVMHLAFGIFFRLLIDKDVARFTQKEYHVDGYGNANLGKLKRLHNHTSKAFSDIIVFLLTSVILLLINPILTLAIWVVTLLNLSLFVKKAFYVHDDTRITILKLHKRQFVEYIASSNYLIVFALLVVQMYLVSGEIYGAILALLLSRQLFQAVQRFSIENIYFSKLI
;
A
#
# COMPACT_ATOMS: atom_id res chain seq x y z
N MET A 1 19.34 10.95 -10.69
CA MET A 1 18.24 9.95 -10.80
C MET A 1 18.75 8.52 -10.83
N LYS A 2 19.60 8.13 -11.80
CA LYS A 2 20.10 6.75 -11.91
C LYS A 2 20.86 6.28 -10.66
N THR A 3 21.73 7.13 -10.10
CA THR A 3 22.59 6.77 -8.96
C THR A 3 21.82 6.49 -7.65
N HIS A 4 20.80 7.28 -7.28
CA HIS A 4 20.05 7.04 -6.03
C HIS A 4 19.19 5.77 -6.11
N PHE A 5 18.44 5.59 -7.20
CA PHE A 5 17.63 4.38 -7.38
C PHE A 5 18.49 3.12 -7.55
N GLN A 6 19.66 3.22 -8.17
CA GLN A 6 20.64 2.13 -8.21
C GLN A 6 21.16 1.79 -6.81
N LYS A 7 21.53 2.78 -6.00
CA LYS A 7 21.95 2.55 -4.60
C LYS A 7 20.85 1.87 -3.78
N LEU A 8 19.61 2.35 -3.90
CA LEU A 8 18.46 1.74 -3.24
C LEU A 8 18.26 0.29 -3.68
N PHE A 9 18.39 0.02 -4.98
CA PHE A 9 18.30 -1.32 -5.53
C PHE A 9 19.38 -2.26 -4.97
N TYR A 10 20.63 -1.82 -4.88
CA TYR A 10 21.71 -2.62 -4.28
C TYR A 10 21.50 -2.88 -2.78
N ILE A 11 21.04 -1.88 -2.04
CA ILE A 11 20.71 -2.02 -0.60
C ILE A 11 19.56 -3.02 -0.41
N VAL A 12 18.51 -2.93 -1.24
CA VAL A 12 17.41 -3.89 -1.22
C VAL A 12 17.95 -5.29 -1.52
N LEU A 13 18.75 -5.47 -2.57
CA LEU A 13 19.35 -6.77 -2.92
C LEU A 13 20.21 -7.34 -1.79
N PHE A 14 20.96 -6.50 -1.08
CA PHE A 14 21.72 -6.91 0.10
C PHE A 14 20.81 -7.49 1.19
N PHE A 15 19.68 -6.83 1.49
CA PHE A 15 18.71 -7.36 2.46
C PHE A 15 18.00 -8.63 1.97
N PHE A 16 17.76 -8.74 0.66
CA PHE A 16 17.19 -9.93 0.02
C PHE A 16 18.08 -11.17 0.10
N LYS A 17 19.40 -11.02 0.23
CA LYS A 17 20.34 -12.14 0.54
C LYS A 17 20.17 -12.68 1.98
N SER A 18 19.06 -12.35 2.65
CA SER A 18 18.67 -12.89 3.95
C SER A 18 18.55 -14.42 3.92
N PRO A 19 19.11 -15.12 4.93
CA PRO A 19 18.95 -16.56 5.03
C PRO A 19 17.47 -16.93 5.12
N LYS A 20 17.06 -17.96 4.38
CA LYS A 20 15.66 -18.47 4.34
C LYS A 20 14.61 -17.45 3.87
N GLY A 21 15.02 -16.34 3.26
CA GLY A 21 14.10 -15.33 2.73
C GLY A 21 13.29 -14.61 3.82
N LEU A 22 13.79 -14.52 5.05
CA LEU A 22 13.08 -13.90 6.19
C LEU A 22 12.62 -12.48 5.86
N TYR A 23 13.48 -11.70 5.20
CA TYR A 23 13.17 -10.34 4.76
C TYR A 23 11.98 -10.29 3.80
N PHE A 24 11.98 -11.14 2.77
CA PHE A 24 10.91 -11.20 1.78
C PHE A 24 9.58 -11.61 2.41
N TRP A 25 9.59 -12.70 3.18
CA TRP A 25 8.40 -13.18 3.88
C TRP A 25 7.87 -12.16 4.88
N GLY A 26 8.75 -11.49 5.63
CA GLY A 26 8.36 -10.38 6.50
C GLY A 26 7.61 -9.30 5.71
N CYS A 27 8.20 -8.79 4.63
CA CYS A 27 7.57 -7.75 3.80
C CYS A 27 6.22 -8.21 3.22
N PHE A 28 6.13 -9.48 2.82
CA PHE A 28 4.90 -10.09 2.33
C PHE A 28 3.82 -10.13 3.41
N PHE A 29 4.14 -10.61 4.63
CA PHE A 29 3.18 -10.61 5.74
C PHE A 29 2.69 -9.20 6.09
N LEU A 30 3.58 -8.20 6.07
CA LEU A 30 3.16 -6.80 6.28
C LEU A 30 2.23 -6.32 5.16
N ALA A 31 2.49 -6.70 3.92
CA ALA A 31 1.65 -6.34 2.79
C ALA A 31 0.26 -7.01 2.89
N SER A 32 0.23 -8.31 3.15
CA SER A 32 -1.01 -9.05 3.37
C SER A 32 -1.78 -8.53 4.58
N SER A 33 -1.11 -8.16 5.67
CA SER A 33 -1.73 -7.52 6.83
C SER A 33 -2.45 -6.23 6.42
N LYS A 34 -1.81 -5.34 5.64
CA LYS A 34 -2.43 -4.10 5.15
C LYS A 34 -3.64 -4.37 4.24
N VAL A 35 -3.61 -5.40 3.40
CA VAL A 35 -4.76 -5.78 2.55
C VAL A 35 -5.90 -6.32 3.40
N LEU A 36 -5.62 -7.21 4.37
CA LEU A 36 -6.62 -7.74 5.30
C LEU A 36 -7.25 -6.62 6.13
N GLN A 37 -6.48 -5.60 6.53
CA GLN A 37 -7.02 -4.42 7.21
C GLN A 37 -8.07 -3.70 6.37
N THR A 38 -7.80 -3.48 5.08
CA THR A 38 -8.75 -2.86 4.15
C THR A 38 -10.02 -3.70 4.03
N ILE A 39 -9.88 -5.03 3.93
CA ILE A 39 -11.01 -5.96 3.85
C ILE A 39 -11.82 -5.92 5.16
N ALA A 40 -11.16 -5.94 6.31
CA ALA A 40 -11.78 -5.90 7.64
C ALA A 40 -12.59 -4.61 7.86
N PHE A 41 -12.14 -3.47 7.32
CA PHE A 41 -12.92 -2.23 7.39
C PHE A 41 -14.02 -2.14 6.33
N PHE A 42 -13.89 -2.87 5.22
CA PHE A 42 -14.90 -2.87 4.18
C PHE A 42 -16.10 -3.79 4.50
N LEU A 43 -15.85 -4.92 5.14
CA LEU A 43 -16.90 -5.88 5.51
C LEU A 43 -18.05 -5.26 6.32
N PRO A 44 -17.79 -4.45 7.38
CA PRO A 44 -18.86 -3.75 8.11
C PRO A 44 -19.68 -2.81 7.22
N ILE A 45 -19.04 -2.12 6.28
CA ILE A 45 -19.73 -1.24 5.33
C ILE A 45 -20.67 -2.06 4.45
N LYS A 46 -20.23 -3.23 3.97
CA LYS A 46 -21.09 -4.16 3.23
C LYS A 46 -22.29 -4.63 4.05
N VAL A 47 -22.07 -4.99 5.32
CA VAL A 47 -23.14 -5.41 6.24
C VAL A 47 -24.16 -4.27 6.42
N LEU A 48 -23.71 -3.04 6.65
CA LEU A 48 -24.59 -1.88 6.79
C LEU A 48 -25.41 -1.61 5.53
N ILE A 49 -24.79 -1.72 4.35
CA ILE A 49 -25.52 -1.53 3.09
C ILE A 49 -26.55 -2.65 2.88
N MET A 50 -26.20 -3.90 3.19
CA MET A 50 -27.14 -5.01 3.13
C MET A 50 -28.33 -4.76 4.05
N LEU A 51 -28.09 -4.42 5.33
CA LEU A 51 -29.16 -4.10 6.29
C LEU A 51 -30.12 -3.01 5.79
N GLY A 52 -29.64 -2.04 5.00
CA GLY A 52 -30.47 -0.99 4.40
C GLY A 52 -31.14 -1.39 3.08
N SER A 53 -30.80 -2.54 2.50
CA SER A 53 -31.37 -3.04 1.25
C SER A 53 -32.36 -4.17 1.50
N GLU A 54 -33.56 -4.08 0.92
CA GLU A 54 -34.60 -5.12 1.07
C GLU A 54 -34.29 -6.42 0.29
N LYS A 55 -33.32 -6.38 -0.62
CA LYS A 55 -33.00 -7.51 -1.52
C LYS A 55 -31.51 -7.82 -1.54
N MET A 56 -31.21 -9.11 -1.67
CA MET A 56 -29.85 -9.60 -1.81
C MET A 56 -29.17 -8.98 -3.05
N PRO A 57 -28.01 -8.33 -2.89
CA PRO A 57 -27.29 -7.75 -4.02
C PRO A 57 -26.87 -8.80 -5.05
N LYS A 58 -26.93 -8.44 -6.34
CA LYS A 58 -26.61 -9.34 -7.47
C LYS A 58 -25.22 -9.96 -7.39
N TYR A 59 -24.22 -9.28 -6.84
CA TYR A 59 -22.86 -9.83 -6.70
C TYR A 59 -22.75 -10.94 -5.65
N LEU A 60 -23.76 -11.11 -4.77
CA LEU A 60 -23.85 -12.26 -3.87
C LEU A 60 -24.67 -13.39 -4.48
N SER A 61 -25.12 -13.29 -5.73
CA SER A 61 -25.87 -14.37 -6.39
C SER A 61 -25.19 -15.75 -6.29
N PRO A 62 -23.84 -15.89 -6.30
CA PRO A 62 -23.23 -17.21 -6.11
C PRO A 62 -23.50 -17.80 -4.72
N PHE A 63 -23.71 -16.96 -3.70
CA PHE A 63 -24.07 -17.39 -2.35
C PHE A 63 -25.58 -17.61 -2.20
N SER A 64 -26.40 -17.00 -3.07
CA SER A 64 -27.87 -17.12 -3.00
C SER A 64 -28.37 -18.53 -3.29
N GLU A 65 -27.57 -19.33 -4.01
CA GLU A 65 -27.86 -20.75 -4.25
C GLU A 65 -27.65 -21.63 -3.01
N TYR A 66 -26.83 -21.19 -2.06
CA TYR A 66 -26.42 -22.00 -0.90
C TYR A 66 -26.89 -21.44 0.45
N MET A 67 -27.18 -20.14 0.53
CA MET A 67 -27.44 -19.44 1.79
C MET A 67 -28.57 -18.44 1.63
N ASN A 68 -29.46 -18.39 2.63
CA ASN A 68 -30.47 -17.34 2.67
C ASN A 68 -29.82 -15.98 2.97
N TYR A 69 -30.54 -14.91 2.67
CA TYR A 69 -30.10 -13.54 2.93
C TYR A 69 -29.62 -13.32 4.38
N ASN A 70 -30.35 -13.85 5.37
CA ASN A 70 -29.98 -13.75 6.78
C ASN A 70 -28.71 -14.54 7.11
N ASP A 71 -28.51 -15.70 6.49
CA ASP A 71 -27.34 -16.55 6.73
C ASP A 71 -26.07 -15.87 6.20
N VAL A 72 -26.16 -15.26 5.01
CA VAL A 72 -25.06 -14.46 4.42
C VAL A 72 -24.74 -13.26 5.31
N LEU A 73 -25.74 -12.61 5.87
CA LEU A 73 -25.57 -11.46 6.76
C LEU A 73 -24.86 -11.87 8.06
N VAL A 74 -25.30 -12.95 8.70
CA VAL A 74 -24.67 -13.50 9.91
C VAL A 74 -23.23 -13.94 9.61
N PHE A 75 -22.99 -14.58 8.47
CA PHE A 75 -21.66 -14.98 8.02
C PHE A 75 -20.72 -13.78 7.85
N LEU A 76 -21.19 -12.72 7.19
CA LEU A 76 -20.40 -11.49 7.01
C LEU A 76 -20.09 -10.81 8.34
N ILE A 77 -21.02 -10.81 9.30
CA ILE A 77 -20.76 -10.29 10.65
C ILE A 77 -19.72 -11.14 11.37
N ALA A 78 -19.84 -12.48 11.29
CA ALA A 78 -18.93 -13.40 11.96
C ALA A 78 -17.51 -13.39 11.37
N ILE A 79 -17.36 -13.14 10.07
CA ILE A 79 -16.03 -13.14 9.44
C ILE A 79 -15.24 -11.85 9.70
N VAL A 80 -15.89 -10.72 9.98
CA VAL A 80 -15.22 -9.44 10.32
C VAL A 80 -14.17 -9.59 11.43
N PRO A 81 -14.50 -10.12 12.63
CA PRO A 81 -13.50 -10.28 13.69
C PRO A 81 -12.41 -11.28 13.29
N VAL A 82 -12.74 -12.33 12.52
CA VAL A 82 -11.74 -13.31 12.04
C VAL A 82 -10.72 -12.64 11.12
N VAL A 83 -11.17 -11.86 10.13
CA VAL A 83 -10.27 -11.11 9.23
C VAL A 83 -9.43 -10.10 10.01
N TYR A 84 -10.03 -9.44 11.00
CA TYR A 84 -9.30 -8.48 11.84
C TYR A 84 -8.21 -9.16 12.70
N VAL A 85 -8.51 -10.30 13.32
CA VAL A 85 -7.50 -11.08 14.07
C VAL A 85 -6.41 -11.58 13.14
N MET A 86 -6.75 -12.03 11.92
CA MET A 86 -5.77 -12.44 10.92
C MET A 86 -4.85 -11.29 10.49
N HIS A 87 -5.40 -10.08 10.32
CA HIS A 87 -4.62 -8.86 10.08
C HIS A 87 -3.58 -8.62 11.19
N LEU A 88 -4.00 -8.73 12.46
CA LEU A 88 -3.10 -8.59 13.61
C LEU A 88 -2.02 -9.68 13.65
N ALA A 89 -2.42 -10.94 13.44
CA ALA A 89 -1.49 -12.07 13.41
C ALA A 89 -0.39 -11.86 12.37
N PHE A 90 -0.75 -11.40 11.16
CA PHE A 90 0.23 -11.11 10.11
C PHE A 90 1.16 -9.94 10.47
N GLY A 91 0.65 -8.93 11.18
CA GLY A 91 1.48 -7.85 11.72
C GLY A 91 2.51 -8.35 12.76
N ILE A 92 2.11 -9.30 13.60
CA ILE A 92 3.00 -9.96 14.57
C ILE A 92 4.06 -10.79 13.83
N PHE A 93 3.66 -11.62 12.86
CA PHE A 93 4.59 -12.42 12.06
C PHE A 93 5.61 -11.56 11.30
N PHE A 94 5.18 -10.44 10.71
CA PHE A 94 6.09 -9.46 10.12
C PHE A 94 7.18 -9.04 11.11
N ARG A 95 6.77 -8.62 12.31
CA ARG A 95 7.71 -8.13 13.33
C ARG A 95 8.67 -9.22 13.78
N LEU A 96 8.17 -10.44 14.02
CA LEU A 96 9.01 -11.58 14.39
C LEU A 96 10.05 -11.92 13.32
N LEU A 97 9.67 -11.89 12.04
CA LEU A 97 10.59 -12.21 10.93
C LEU A 97 11.62 -11.11 10.70
N ILE A 98 11.21 -9.84 10.75
CA ILE A 98 12.11 -8.71 10.60
C ILE A 98 13.07 -8.60 11.78
N ASP A 99 12.61 -8.78 13.03
CA ASP A 99 13.47 -8.74 14.20
C ASP A 99 14.50 -9.89 14.17
N LYS A 100 14.09 -11.09 13.74
CA LYS A 100 15.02 -12.21 13.48
C LYS A 100 16.02 -11.89 12.37
N ASP A 101 15.58 -11.25 11.29
CA ASP A 101 16.48 -10.85 10.21
C ASP A 101 17.45 -9.75 10.64
N VAL A 102 17.03 -8.82 11.50
CA VAL A 102 17.89 -7.77 12.05
C VAL A 102 18.90 -8.34 13.05
N ALA A 103 18.55 -9.39 13.80
CA ALA A 103 19.43 -10.02 14.78
C ALA A 103 20.70 -10.63 14.16
N ARG A 104 20.70 -10.90 12.84
CA ARG A 104 21.91 -11.35 12.12
C ARG A 104 23.00 -10.29 12.04
N PHE A 105 22.65 -9.01 12.21
CA PHE A 105 23.61 -7.92 12.17
C PHE A 105 24.32 -7.80 13.52
N THR A 106 25.46 -8.48 13.65
CA THR A 106 26.29 -8.54 14.87
C THR A 106 27.57 -7.71 14.78
N GLN A 107 28.05 -7.40 13.58
CA GLN A 107 29.26 -6.61 13.37
C GLN A 107 29.00 -5.12 13.60
N LYS A 108 30.02 -4.39 14.06
CA LYS A 108 29.92 -2.94 14.29
C LYS A 108 29.78 -2.15 12.98
N GLU A 109 30.43 -2.63 11.93
CA GLU A 109 30.41 -2.05 10.60
C GLU A 109 30.12 -3.12 9.55
N TYR A 110 29.32 -2.75 8.56
CA TYR A 110 29.01 -3.58 7.40
C TYR A 110 29.31 -2.79 6.14
N HIS A 111 29.99 -3.42 5.18
CA HIS A 111 30.12 -2.89 3.84
C HIS A 111 28.86 -3.22 3.05
N VAL A 112 28.13 -2.20 2.60
CA VAL A 112 26.94 -2.34 1.77
C VAL A 112 27.20 -1.72 0.42
N ASP A 113 27.09 -2.53 -0.63
CA ASP A 113 27.29 -2.10 -2.02
C ASP A 113 26.42 -0.87 -2.35
N GLY A 114 27.05 0.20 -2.81
CA GLY A 114 26.38 1.47 -3.13
C GLY A 114 26.19 2.44 -1.95
N TYR A 115 26.44 2.01 -0.71
CA TYR A 115 26.37 2.86 0.50
C TYR A 115 27.73 3.04 1.20
N GLY A 116 28.61 2.04 1.11
CA GLY A 116 29.89 2.02 1.83
C GLY A 116 29.75 1.42 3.23
N ASN A 117 30.55 1.88 4.19
CA ASN A 117 30.55 1.35 5.55
C ASN A 117 29.39 1.94 6.36
N ALA A 118 28.41 1.10 6.70
CA ALA A 118 27.28 1.45 7.54
C ALA A 118 27.51 0.95 8.97
N ASN A 119 27.42 1.86 9.95
CA ASN A 119 27.34 1.47 11.36
C ASN A 119 26.05 0.70 11.63
N LEU A 120 26.09 -0.23 12.59
CA LEU A 120 24.96 -1.08 12.95
C LEU A 120 23.63 -0.31 13.14
N GLY A 121 23.66 0.83 13.84
CA GLY A 121 22.47 1.64 14.07
C GLY A 121 21.85 2.23 12.80
N LYS A 122 22.68 2.66 11.84
CA LYS A 122 22.24 3.15 10.53
C LYS A 122 21.69 1.99 9.69
N LEU A 123 22.36 0.85 9.69
CA LEU A 123 21.93 -0.34 8.95
C LEU A 123 20.55 -0.85 9.41
N LYS A 124 20.30 -0.90 10.72
CA LYS A 124 18.98 -1.28 11.27
C LYS A 124 17.86 -0.32 10.86
N ARG A 125 18.14 0.99 10.85
CA ARG A 125 17.17 2.00 10.38
C ARG A 125 16.90 1.82 8.89
N LEU A 126 17.95 1.66 8.10
CA LEU A 126 17.88 1.44 6.66
C LEU A 126 17.01 0.21 6.35
N HIS A 127 17.30 -0.91 7.01
CA HIS A 127 16.54 -2.16 6.90
C HIS A 127 15.04 -1.97 7.18
N ASN A 128 14.70 -1.30 8.28
CA ASN A 128 13.30 -1.05 8.63
C ASN A 128 12.59 -0.17 7.58
N HIS A 129 13.20 0.94 7.17
CA HIS A 129 12.63 1.84 6.15
C HIS A 129 12.48 1.13 4.80
N THR A 130 13.48 0.34 4.39
CA THR A 130 13.43 -0.43 3.14
C THR A 130 12.38 -1.53 3.21
N SER A 131 12.19 -2.20 4.35
CA SER A 131 11.18 -3.24 4.51
C SER A 131 9.75 -2.68 4.38
N LYS A 132 9.51 -1.49 4.94
CA LYS A 132 8.23 -0.79 4.83
C LYS A 132 7.97 -0.34 3.39
N ALA A 133 8.94 0.31 2.76
CA ALA A 133 8.84 0.74 1.37
C ALA A 133 8.58 -0.44 0.43
N PHE A 134 9.29 -1.55 0.63
CA PHE A 134 9.12 -2.75 -0.18
C PHE A 134 7.75 -3.42 0.05
N SER A 135 7.29 -3.47 1.30
CA SER A 135 5.92 -3.92 1.60
C SER A 135 4.86 -3.05 0.92
N ASP A 136 5.03 -1.72 0.86
CA ASP A 136 4.09 -0.85 0.14
C ASP A 136 4.09 -1.09 -1.38
N ILE A 137 5.23 -1.47 -1.99
CA ILE A 137 5.26 -1.93 -3.39
C ILE A 137 4.43 -3.21 -3.55
N ILE A 138 4.60 -4.20 -2.66
CA ILE A 138 3.82 -5.44 -2.71
C ILE A 138 2.31 -5.13 -2.56
N VAL A 139 1.93 -4.26 -1.61
CA VAL A 139 0.54 -3.82 -1.46
C VAL A 139 0.02 -3.19 -2.74
N PHE A 140 0.81 -2.30 -3.36
CA PHE A 140 0.44 -1.67 -4.61
C PHE A 140 0.18 -2.70 -5.72
N LEU A 141 1.07 -3.68 -5.87
CA LEU A 141 0.94 -4.75 -6.86
C LEU A 141 -0.28 -5.64 -6.60
N LEU A 142 -0.42 -6.17 -5.38
CA LEU A 142 -1.54 -7.04 -5.01
C LEU A 142 -2.89 -6.33 -5.16
N THR A 143 -2.98 -5.10 -4.67
CA THR A 143 -4.21 -4.30 -4.78
C THR A 143 -4.52 -3.92 -6.23
N SER A 144 -3.49 -3.66 -7.05
CA SER A 144 -3.65 -3.39 -8.48
C SER A 144 -4.16 -4.62 -9.23
N VAL A 145 -3.68 -5.82 -8.91
CA VAL A 145 -4.19 -7.07 -9.51
C VAL A 145 -5.66 -7.27 -9.18
N ILE A 146 -6.05 -7.08 -7.91
CA ILE A 146 -7.46 -7.17 -7.50
C ILE A 146 -8.31 -6.14 -8.24
N LEU A 147 -7.82 -4.90 -8.35
CA LEU A 147 -8.54 -3.84 -9.05
C LEU A 147 -8.65 -4.10 -10.55
N LEU A 148 -7.63 -4.69 -11.17
CA LEU A 148 -7.63 -5.05 -12.59
C LEU A 148 -8.75 -6.05 -12.92
N LEU A 149 -8.99 -7.00 -12.01
CA LEU A 149 -10.07 -7.98 -12.13
C LEU A 149 -11.47 -7.35 -11.98
N ILE A 150 -11.59 -6.27 -11.22
CA ILE A 150 -12.87 -5.60 -10.97
C ILE A 150 -13.17 -4.54 -12.04
N ASN A 151 -12.20 -3.70 -12.36
CA ASN A 151 -12.34 -2.56 -13.27
C ASN A 151 -10.99 -2.25 -13.95
N PRO A 152 -10.74 -2.84 -15.14
CA PRO A 152 -9.47 -2.69 -15.82
C PRO A 152 -9.21 -1.26 -16.31
N ILE A 153 -10.26 -0.55 -16.76
CA ILE A 153 -10.16 0.84 -17.24
C ILE A 153 -9.69 1.76 -16.11
N LEU A 154 -10.31 1.64 -14.92
CA LEU A 154 -9.92 2.44 -13.77
C LEU A 154 -8.49 2.11 -13.31
N THR A 155 -8.10 0.82 -13.37
CA THR A 155 -6.75 0.38 -13.03
C THR A 155 -5.70 1.06 -13.90
N LEU A 156 -5.92 1.10 -15.21
CA LEU A 156 -5.03 1.79 -16.16
C LEU A 156 -4.95 3.29 -15.85
N ALA A 157 -6.08 3.94 -15.58
CA ALA A 157 -6.11 5.35 -15.19
C ALA A 157 -5.28 5.60 -13.92
N ILE A 158 -5.42 4.75 -12.90
CA ILE A 158 -4.64 4.85 -11.65
C ILE A 158 -3.15 4.64 -11.90
N TRP A 159 -2.78 3.72 -12.79
CA TRP A 159 -1.37 3.53 -13.16
C TRP A 159 -0.79 4.77 -13.82
N VAL A 160 -1.51 5.38 -14.77
CA VAL A 160 -1.10 6.64 -15.41
C VAL A 160 -0.96 7.75 -14.38
N VAL A 161 -1.97 7.94 -13.53
CA VAL A 161 -1.93 8.94 -12.45
C VAL A 161 -0.76 8.66 -11.50
N THR A 162 -0.53 7.41 -11.10
CA THR A 162 0.58 7.03 -10.21
C THR A 162 1.94 7.32 -10.85
N LEU A 163 2.13 7.01 -12.14
CA LEU A 163 3.35 7.32 -12.87
C LEU A 163 3.60 8.83 -12.97
N LEU A 164 2.56 9.62 -13.24
CA LEU A 164 2.64 11.07 -13.23
C LEU A 164 3.03 11.60 -11.85
N ASN A 165 2.45 11.05 -10.78
CA ASN A 165 2.78 11.43 -9.41
C ASN A 165 4.21 11.09 -9.02
N LEU A 166 4.69 9.90 -9.37
CA LEU A 166 6.07 9.50 -9.14
C LEU A 166 7.04 10.40 -9.92
N SER A 167 6.70 10.76 -11.17
CA SER A 167 7.49 11.71 -11.97
C SER A 167 7.53 13.11 -11.33
N LEU A 168 6.39 13.62 -10.85
CA LEU A 168 6.30 14.89 -10.14
C LEU A 168 7.07 14.86 -8.82
N PHE A 169 6.94 13.78 -8.05
CA PHE A 169 7.66 13.56 -6.80
C PHE A 169 9.17 13.58 -7.02
N VAL A 170 9.66 12.81 -7.99
CA VAL A 170 11.08 12.76 -8.35
C VAL A 170 11.57 14.14 -8.80
N LYS A 171 10.81 14.88 -9.61
CA LYS A 171 11.23 16.20 -10.11
C LYS A 171 11.19 17.30 -9.04
N LYS A 172 10.12 17.37 -8.24
CA LYS A 172 9.83 18.52 -7.37
C LYS A 172 10.13 18.29 -5.90
N ALA A 173 9.97 17.08 -5.37
CA ALA A 173 10.12 16.80 -3.93
C ALA A 173 11.47 16.17 -3.58
N PHE A 174 12.04 15.39 -4.50
CA PHE A 174 13.22 14.57 -4.23
C PHE A 174 14.54 15.34 -4.31
N TYR A 175 14.70 16.31 -5.22
CA TYR A 175 15.97 17.04 -5.42
C TYR A 175 16.04 18.43 -4.80
N VAL A 176 14.93 18.96 -4.27
CA VAL A 176 14.95 20.28 -3.64
C VAL A 176 15.57 20.14 -2.25
N HIS A 177 16.58 20.95 -1.90
CA HIS A 177 17.22 20.91 -0.58
C HIS A 177 16.21 21.16 0.56
N ASP A 178 16.47 20.57 1.74
CA ASP A 178 15.55 20.56 2.89
C ASP A 178 15.14 21.96 3.39
N ASP A 179 15.95 22.99 3.11
CA ASP A 179 15.67 24.39 3.50
C ASP A 179 14.85 25.19 2.47
N THR A 180 14.67 24.66 1.26
CA THR A 180 13.90 25.37 0.24
C THR A 180 12.44 24.97 0.32
N ARG A 181 11.66 25.79 1.02
CA ARG A 181 10.19 25.82 1.00
C ARG A 181 9.69 25.61 -0.43
N ILE A 182 9.10 24.45 -0.70
CA ILE A 182 8.70 24.05 -2.04
C ILE A 182 7.35 24.70 -2.33
N THR A 183 7.25 25.41 -3.47
CA THR A 183 6.04 26.09 -3.98
C THR A 183 5.69 27.40 -3.27
N ILE A 184 4.85 28.21 -3.91
CA ILE A 184 4.34 29.53 -3.44
C ILE A 184 3.75 29.47 -2.01
N LEU A 185 3.27 28.29 -1.61
CA LEU A 185 2.62 28.03 -0.32
C LEU A 185 3.57 27.64 0.84
N LYS A 186 4.89 27.58 0.62
CA LYS A 186 5.89 27.22 1.66
C LYS A 186 5.60 25.90 2.39
N LEU A 187 5.14 24.90 1.65
CA LEU A 187 4.72 23.62 2.22
C LEU A 187 5.91 22.69 2.53
N HIS A 188 5.79 21.94 3.63
CA HIS A 188 6.76 20.89 3.97
C HIS A 188 6.66 19.73 2.96
N LYS A 189 7.79 19.09 2.60
CA LYS A 189 7.85 18.00 1.61
C LYS A 189 6.80 16.90 1.85
N ARG A 190 6.60 16.54 3.10
CA ARG A 190 5.59 15.55 3.53
C ARG A 190 4.16 15.99 3.22
N GLN A 191 3.81 17.24 3.52
CA GLN A 191 2.49 17.80 3.25
C GLN A 191 2.22 17.87 1.74
N PHE A 192 3.23 18.21 0.95
CA PHE A 192 3.11 18.22 -0.51
C PHE A 192 2.76 16.82 -1.05
N VAL A 193 3.43 15.77 -0.56
CA VAL A 193 3.12 14.38 -0.92
C VAL A 193 1.72 13.97 -0.46
N GLU A 194 1.31 14.36 0.74
CA GLU A 194 -0.04 14.13 1.29
C GLU A 194 -1.14 14.80 0.45
N TYR A 195 -0.94 16.06 0.06
CA TYR A 195 -1.91 16.78 -0.77
C TYR A 195 -2.02 16.19 -2.17
N ILE A 196 -0.90 15.88 -2.80
CA ILE A 196 -0.90 15.23 -4.11
C ILE A 196 -1.63 13.88 -4.04
N ALA A 197 -1.30 13.04 -3.06
CA ALA A 197 -1.97 11.75 -2.87
C ALA A 197 -3.49 11.90 -2.66
N SER A 198 -3.91 12.91 -1.90
CA SER A 198 -5.33 13.21 -1.64
C SER A 198 -6.06 13.71 -2.88
N SER A 199 -5.42 14.57 -3.70
CA SER A 199 -6.01 15.06 -4.96
C SER A 199 -6.23 13.92 -5.96
N ASN A 200 -5.37 12.92 -6.00
CA ASN A 200 -5.55 11.77 -6.89
C ASN A 200 -6.82 10.98 -6.57
N TYR A 201 -7.17 10.88 -5.29
CA TYR A 201 -8.41 10.23 -4.89
C TYR A 201 -9.64 10.96 -5.45
N LEU A 202 -9.65 12.29 -5.46
CA LEU A 202 -10.72 13.09 -6.07
C LEU A 202 -10.81 12.90 -7.58
N ILE A 203 -9.66 12.85 -8.27
CA ILE A 203 -9.60 12.60 -9.72
C ILE A 203 -10.18 11.20 -10.02
N VAL A 204 -9.78 10.19 -9.26
CA VAL A 204 -10.30 8.83 -9.42
C VAL A 204 -11.79 8.75 -9.12
N PHE A 205 -12.26 9.44 -8.08
CA PHE A 205 -13.68 9.53 -7.79
C PHE A 205 -14.47 10.13 -8.97
N ALA A 206 -14.01 11.25 -9.53
CA ALA A 206 -14.65 11.88 -10.68
C ALA A 206 -14.67 10.95 -11.91
N LEU A 207 -13.54 10.30 -12.23
CA LEU A 207 -13.48 9.32 -13.31
C LEU A 207 -14.44 8.15 -13.11
N LEU A 208 -14.57 7.69 -11.88
CA LEU A 208 -15.44 6.58 -11.52
C LEU A 208 -16.92 6.98 -11.65
N VAL A 209 -17.30 8.19 -11.25
CA VAL A 209 -18.66 8.74 -11.46
C VAL A 209 -18.99 8.84 -12.95
N VAL A 210 -18.08 9.36 -13.77
CA VAL A 210 -18.26 9.44 -15.22
C VAL A 210 -18.39 8.04 -15.83
N GLN A 211 -17.55 7.10 -15.42
CA GLN A 211 -17.62 5.71 -15.89
C GLN A 211 -18.94 5.05 -15.52
N MET A 212 -19.42 5.25 -14.29
CA MET A 212 -20.72 4.74 -13.85
C MET A 212 -21.87 5.29 -14.67
N TYR A 213 -21.83 6.59 -14.97
CA TYR A 213 -22.83 7.24 -15.81
C TYR A 213 -22.86 6.68 -17.24
N LEU A 214 -21.69 6.40 -17.82
CA LEU A 214 -21.58 5.93 -19.21
C LEU A 214 -21.84 4.42 -19.37
N VAL A 215 -21.41 3.60 -18.42
CA VAL A 215 -21.35 2.12 -18.58
C VAL A 215 -22.43 1.40 -17.74
N SER A 216 -23.30 2.13 -17.03
CA SER A 216 -24.33 1.55 -16.14
C SER A 216 -23.73 0.50 -15.18
N GLY A 217 -22.62 0.88 -14.52
CA GLY A 217 -21.89 -0.02 -13.64
C GLY A 217 -22.66 -0.39 -12.37
N GLU A 218 -22.24 -1.46 -11.70
CA GLU A 218 -22.75 -1.77 -10.36
C GLU A 218 -22.15 -0.83 -9.31
N ILE A 219 -23.01 -0.17 -8.52
CA ILE A 219 -22.61 0.78 -7.46
C ILE A 219 -21.62 0.14 -6.48
N TYR A 220 -21.75 -1.15 -6.21
CA TYR A 220 -20.87 -1.88 -5.28
C TYR A 220 -19.45 -2.08 -5.83
N GLY A 221 -19.34 -2.42 -7.12
CA GLY A 221 -18.04 -2.52 -7.80
C GLY A 221 -17.33 -1.18 -7.79
N ALA A 222 -18.08 -0.09 -7.97
CA ALA A 222 -17.59 1.28 -7.85
C ALA A 222 -17.09 1.62 -6.43
N ILE A 223 -17.85 1.30 -5.38
CA ILE A 223 -17.42 1.54 -3.99
C ILE A 223 -16.14 0.74 -3.68
N LEU A 224 -16.10 -0.54 -4.07
CA LEU A 224 -14.93 -1.38 -3.87
C LEU A 224 -13.71 -0.83 -4.63
N ALA A 225 -13.90 -0.46 -5.89
CA ALA A 225 -12.85 0.13 -6.72
C ALA A 225 -12.31 1.44 -6.11
N LEU A 226 -13.19 2.29 -5.58
CA LEU A 226 -12.82 3.52 -4.90
C LEU A 226 -11.99 3.26 -3.63
N LEU A 227 -12.35 2.25 -2.84
CA LEU A 227 -11.60 1.86 -1.63
C LEU A 227 -10.22 1.28 -1.97
N LEU A 228 -10.14 0.41 -2.98
CA LEU A 228 -8.86 -0.13 -3.46
C LEU A 228 -7.97 0.99 -4.01
N SER A 229 -8.55 1.96 -4.73
CA SER A 229 -7.83 3.14 -5.22
C SER A 229 -7.25 3.97 -4.08
N ARG A 230 -8.01 4.17 -3.00
CA ARG A 230 -7.52 4.81 -1.78
C ARG A 230 -6.33 4.06 -1.19
N GLN A 231 -6.41 2.73 -1.09
CA GLN A 231 -5.32 1.90 -0.57
C GLN A 231 -4.05 2.01 -1.43
N LEU A 232 -4.20 2.04 -2.77
CA LEU A 232 -3.10 2.25 -3.71
C LEU A 232 -2.42 3.61 -3.49
N PHE A 233 -3.19 4.70 -3.41
CA PHE A 233 -2.62 6.03 -3.20
C PHE A 233 -1.95 6.17 -1.84
N GLN A 234 -2.51 5.56 -0.79
CA GLN A 234 -1.85 5.51 0.51
C GLN A 234 -0.54 4.72 0.48
N ALA A 235 -0.47 3.62 -0.28
CA ALA A 235 0.77 2.88 -0.46
C ALA A 235 1.83 3.71 -1.20
N VAL A 236 1.46 4.40 -2.28
CA VAL A 236 2.35 5.31 -3.02
C VAL A 236 2.84 6.47 -2.15
N GLN A 237 1.94 7.05 -1.33
CA GLN A 237 2.26 8.12 -0.40
C GLN A 237 3.29 7.65 0.64
N ARG A 238 3.04 6.51 1.31
CA ARG A 238 3.97 5.94 2.28
C ARG A 238 5.32 5.60 1.64
N PHE A 239 5.32 4.96 0.47
CA PHE A 239 6.53 4.71 -0.29
C PHE A 239 7.32 5.99 -0.57
N SER A 240 6.65 7.06 -1.00
CA SER A 240 7.29 8.36 -1.28
C SER A 240 7.92 8.96 -0.02
N ILE A 241 7.22 8.89 1.12
CA ILE A 241 7.73 9.36 2.42
C ILE A 241 8.94 8.54 2.88
N GLU A 242 8.89 7.22 2.78
CA GLU A 242 10.00 6.34 3.14
C GLU A 242 11.25 6.62 2.28
N ASN A 243 11.07 6.94 0.99
CA ASN A 243 12.17 7.36 0.12
C ASN A 243 12.78 8.71 0.52
N ILE A 244 12.00 9.65 1.06
CA ILE A 244 12.55 10.90 1.63
C ILE A 244 13.40 10.61 2.87
N TYR A 245 12.97 9.70 3.74
CA TYR A 245 13.77 9.32 4.92
C TYR A 245 15.06 8.62 4.50
N PHE A 246 14.98 7.75 3.50
CA PHE A 246 16.12 7.05 2.93
C PHE A 246 17.15 8.02 2.34
N SER A 247 16.72 9.05 1.61
CA SER A 247 17.63 10.05 1.04
C SER A 247 18.34 10.91 2.09
N LYS A 248 17.85 10.97 3.34
CA LYS A 248 18.54 11.63 4.46
C LYS A 248 19.56 10.74 5.16
N LEU A 249 19.45 9.42 4.95
CA LEU A 249 20.32 8.42 5.57
C LEU A 249 21.53 8.08 4.69
N ILE A 250 21.43 8.27 3.37
CA ILE A 250 22.53 8.19 2.38
C ILE A 250 23.24 9.53 2.31
#